data_AF-A0A2E2URS7-F1
#
_entry.id   AF-A0A2E2URS7-F1
#
_cell.length_a   1.000
_cell.length_b   1.000
_cell.length_c   1.000
_cell.angle_alpha   90.00
_cell.angle_beta   90.00
_cell.angle_gamma   90.00
#
_symmetry.space_group_name_H-M   'P 1'
#
loop_
_entity.id
_entity.type
_entity.pdbx_description
1 polymer ?
#
loop_
_entity_poly.entity_id
_entity_poly.type
_entity_poly.pdbx_seq_one_letter_code
_entity_poly.pdbx_strand_id
1 'polypeptide(L)'
;MNVPSKIKNLSSLELEKLCNLLECDKTELEEFEKLALQIVDETDHTYDAMMKILQKGLNLREAIIIGIIIGRKEGYLQAESDMEEEIKDKLYQAFRGNRNQ
;
A
#
# COMPACT_ATOMS: atom_id res chain seq x y z
N MET A 1 -6.02 -7.39 6.70
CA MET A 1 -6.14 -8.16 5.44
C MET A 1 -4.92 -7.92 4.56
N ASN A 2 -4.49 -8.91 3.78
CA ASN A 2 -3.25 -8.84 2.99
C ASN A 2 -3.50 -8.17 1.64
N VAL A 3 -3.03 -6.94 1.45
CA VAL A 3 -2.91 -6.36 0.11
C VAL A 3 -1.95 -7.24 -0.69
N PRO A 4 -2.34 -7.76 -1.87
CA PRO A 4 -1.49 -8.66 -2.63
C PRO A 4 -0.14 -8.00 -2.93
N SER A 5 0.97 -8.59 -2.50
CA SER A 5 2.31 -8.07 -2.82
C SER A 5 2.54 -8.10 -4.34
N LYS A 6 2.96 -6.98 -4.92
CA LYS A 6 3.38 -6.94 -6.33
C LYS A 6 4.82 -7.41 -6.48
N ILE A 7 5.64 -7.25 -5.44
CA ILE A 7 7.03 -7.73 -5.41
C ILE A 7 7.04 -9.26 -5.48
N LYS A 8 6.17 -9.94 -4.73
CA LYS A 8 6.02 -11.40 -4.77
C LYS A 8 5.46 -11.94 -6.09
N ASN A 9 4.85 -11.08 -6.91
CA ASN A 9 4.27 -11.45 -8.20
C ASN A 9 5.20 -11.15 -9.39
N LEU A 10 6.42 -10.65 -9.14
CA LEU A 10 7.41 -10.44 -10.19
C LEU A 10 7.94 -11.78 -10.70
N SER A 11 8.13 -11.89 -12.01
CA SER A 11 8.94 -12.97 -12.59
C SER A 11 10.40 -12.86 -12.11
N SER A 12 11.15 -13.94 -12.22
CA SER A 12 12.59 -13.95 -11.85
C SER A 12 13.37 -12.87 -12.61
N LEU A 13 13.07 -12.64 -13.89
CA LEU A 13 13.70 -11.61 -14.71
C LEU A 13 13.35 -10.19 -14.24
N GLU A 14 12.09 -9.93 -13.88
CA GLU A 14 11.68 -8.62 -13.38
C GLU A 14 12.28 -8.32 -12.01
N LEU A 15 12.33 -9.34 -11.15
CA LEU A 15 12.96 -9.24 -9.83
C LEU A 15 14.44 -8.90 -9.96
N GLU A 16 15.18 -9.59 -10.82
CA GLU A 16 16.59 -9.31 -11.09
C GLU A 16 16.81 -7.89 -11.59
N LYS A 17 15.98 -7.43 -12.55
CA LYS A 17 16.04 -6.05 -13.05
C LYS A 17 15.77 -5.01 -11.97
N LEU A 18 14.81 -5.28 -11.08
CA LEU A 18 14.45 -4.36 -10.00
C LEU A 18 15.56 -4.29 -8.95
N CYS A 19 16.09 -5.44 -8.52
CA CYS A 19 17.25 -5.52 -7.62
C CYS A 19 18.45 -4.76 -8.22
N ASN A 20 18.76 -4.97 -9.49
CA ASN A 20 19.83 -4.25 -10.19
C ASN A 20 19.59 -2.73 -10.24
N LEU A 21 18.35 -2.28 -10.46
CA LEU A 21 18.00 -0.86 -10.48
C LEU A 21 18.13 -0.20 -9.10
N LEU A 22 17.74 -0.91 -8.06
CA LEU A 22 17.79 -0.44 -6.68
C LEU A 22 19.19 -0.60 -6.06
N GLU A 23 20.08 -1.34 -6.73
CA GLU A 23 21.39 -1.76 -6.22
C GLU A 23 21.27 -2.52 -4.90
N CYS A 24 20.27 -3.41 -4.82
CA CYS A 24 19.99 -4.22 -3.63
C CYS A 24 19.82 -5.69 -4.00
N ASP A 25 19.92 -6.58 -3.02
CA ASP A 25 19.57 -7.99 -3.17
C ASP A 25 18.07 -8.24 -2.91
N LYS A 26 17.65 -9.50 -3.05
CA LYS A 26 16.25 -9.89 -2.83
C LYS A 26 15.84 -9.74 -1.36
N THR A 27 16.75 -10.02 -0.44
CA THR A 27 16.51 -9.94 0.99
C THR A 27 16.26 -8.49 1.39
N GLU A 28 17.10 -7.58 0.93
CA GLU A 28 16.96 -6.14 1.13
C GLU A 28 15.65 -5.62 0.54
N LEU A 29 15.26 -6.09 -0.66
CA LEU A 29 13.98 -5.74 -1.26
C LEU A 29 12.78 -6.21 -0.41
N GLU A 30 12.85 -7.42 0.16
CA GLU A 30 11.84 -7.93 1.09
C GLU A 30 11.81 -7.13 2.41
N GLU A 31 12.96 -6.61 2.86
CA GLU A 31 13.05 -5.71 4.01
C GLU A 31 12.42 -4.35 3.74
N PHE A 32 12.61 -3.77 2.55
CA PHE A 32 11.91 -2.55 2.14
C PHE A 32 10.39 -2.73 2.12
N GLU A 33 9.91 -3.88 1.64
CA GLU A 33 8.48 -4.19 1.67
C GLU A 33 7.95 -4.29 3.12
N LYS A 34 8.66 -4.99 4.01
CA LYS A 34 8.28 -5.08 5.42
C LYS A 34 8.28 -3.71 6.09
N LEU A 35 9.32 -2.90 5.86
CA LEU A 35 9.42 -1.55 6.42
C LEU A 35 8.29 -0.65 5.93
N ALA A 36 7.98 -0.70 4.63
CA ALA A 36 6.87 0.06 4.06
C ALA A 36 5.53 -0.31 4.72
N LEU A 37 5.25 -1.60 4.89
CA LEU A 37 4.03 -2.07 5.55
C LEU A 37 3.97 -1.66 7.02
N GLN A 38 5.09 -1.70 7.74
CA GLN A 38 5.17 -1.19 9.11
C GLN A 38 4.87 0.32 9.17
N ILE A 39 5.40 1.11 8.24
CA ILE A 39 5.13 2.55 8.22
C ILE A 39 3.64 2.82 8.03
N VAL A 40 2.98 2.15 7.07
CA VAL A 40 1.51 2.24 6.88
C VAL A 40 0.78 1.93 8.18
N ASP A 41 1.08 0.81 8.82
CA ASP A 41 0.34 0.36 10.01
C ASP A 41 0.58 1.29 11.23
N GLU A 42 1.63 2.11 11.21
CA GLU A 42 1.98 3.01 12.31
C GLU A 42 1.71 4.51 12.01
N THR A 43 1.08 4.85 10.89
CA THR A 43 0.83 6.26 10.50
C THR A 43 -0.57 6.45 9.95
N ASP A 44 -1.23 7.54 10.37
CA ASP A 44 -2.60 7.85 9.92
C ASP A 44 -2.62 8.79 8.70
N HIS A 45 -1.55 9.56 8.48
CA HIS A 45 -1.49 10.61 7.47
C HIS A 45 -0.23 10.52 6.61
N THR A 46 -0.35 10.93 5.34
CA THR A 46 0.77 10.97 4.38
C THR A 46 1.98 11.73 4.92
N TYR A 47 1.75 12.81 5.67
CA TYR A 47 2.82 13.58 6.29
C TYR A 47 3.65 12.73 7.27
N ASP A 48 3.00 11.95 8.13
CA ASP A 48 3.67 11.11 9.14
C ASP A 48 4.45 9.98 8.48
N ALA A 49 3.88 9.37 7.44
CA ALA A 49 4.55 8.38 6.61
C ALA A 49 5.82 8.97 5.97
N MET A 50 5.72 10.17 5.36
CA MET A 50 6.87 10.87 4.78
C MET A 50 7.94 11.17 5.84
N MET A 51 7.54 11.67 7.01
CA MET A 51 8.47 11.95 8.10
C MET A 51 9.20 10.68 8.56
N LYS A 52 8.50 9.55 8.70
CA LYS A 52 9.13 8.27 9.06
C LYS A 52 10.11 7.78 8.01
N ILE A 53 9.77 7.87 6.72
CA ILE A 53 10.70 7.50 5.63
C ILE A 53 11.99 8.34 5.74
N LEU A 54 11.86 9.66 5.89
CA LEU A 54 13.00 10.58 5.96
C LEU A 54 13.87 10.34 7.20
N GLN A 55 13.27 10.02 8.35
CA GLN A 55 13.99 9.74 9.59
C GLN A 55 14.80 8.43 9.56
N LYS A 56 14.47 7.48 8.67
CA LYS A 56 15.18 6.21 8.56
C LYS A 56 16.55 6.34 7.87
N GLY A 57 16.88 7.50 7.30
CA GLY A 57 18.18 7.75 6.65
C GLY A 57 18.35 6.97 5.34
N LEU A 58 17.24 6.58 4.72
CA LEU A 58 17.21 5.83 3.47
C LEU A 58 17.76 6.68 2.32
N ASN A 59 18.41 6.03 1.36
CA ASN A 59 18.77 6.68 0.11
C ASN A 59 17.52 6.93 -0.75
N LEU A 60 17.67 7.74 -1.80
CA LEU A 60 16.53 8.15 -2.64
C LEU A 60 15.82 6.95 -3.31
N ARG A 61 16.56 5.93 -3.76
CA ARG A 61 15.97 4.77 -4.45
C ARG A 61 15.13 3.93 -3.49
N GLU A 62 15.65 3.70 -2.29
CA GLU A 62 14.97 3.00 -1.19
C GLU A 62 13.71 3.75 -0.75
N ALA A 63 13.82 5.05 -0.53
CA ALA A 63 12.69 5.90 -0.16
C ALA A 63 11.60 5.90 -1.24
N ILE A 64 11.97 5.90 -2.52
CA ILE A 64 11.02 5.81 -3.64
C ILE A 64 10.28 4.48 -3.64
N ILE A 65 10.99 3.34 -3.54
CA ILE A 65 10.32 2.04 -3.57
C ILE A 65 9.40 1.85 -2.36
N ILE A 66 9.82 2.31 -1.17
CA ILE A 66 8.99 2.30 0.04
C ILE A 66 7.76 3.19 -0.14
N GLY A 67 7.92 4.40 -0.68
CA GLY A 67 6.81 5.31 -0.97
C GLY A 67 5.79 4.73 -1.97
N ILE A 68 6.26 4.04 -3.01
CA ILE A 68 5.39 3.34 -3.97
C ILE A 68 4.58 2.24 -3.28
N ILE A 69 5.20 1.46 -2.39
CA ILE A 69 4.53 0.38 -1.65
C ILE A 69 3.48 0.97 -0.68
N ILE A 70 3.84 2.01 0.06
CA ILE A 70 2.93 2.74 0.96
C ILE A 70 1.73 3.27 0.18
N GLY A 71 1.96 4.06 -0.87
CA GLY A 71 0.87 4.68 -1.64
C GLY A 71 -0.08 3.64 -2.25
N ARG A 72 0.44 2.47 -2.65
CA ARG A 72 -0.41 1.37 -3.12
C ARG A 72 -1.26 0.76 -2.00
N LYS A 73 -0.69 0.59 -0.82
CA LYS A 73 -1.39 0.03 0.33
C LYS A 73 -2.49 0.98 0.81
N GLU A 74 -2.17 2.26 0.97
CA GLU A 74 -3.14 3.32 1.29
C GLU A 74 -4.26 3.41 0.26
N GLY A 75 -3.91 3.44 -1.03
CA GLY A 75 -4.91 3.50 -2.10
C GLY A 75 -5.85 2.29 -2.13
N TYR A 76 -5.36 1.11 -1.75
CA TYR A 76 -6.23 -0.07 -1.60
C TYR A 76 -7.18 0.08 -0.40
N LEU A 77 -6.66 0.51 0.76
CA LEU A 77 -7.47 0.71 1.96
C LEU A 77 -8.56 1.76 1.74
N GLN A 78 -8.22 2.86 1.06
CA GLN A 78 -9.19 3.89 0.69
C GLN A 78 -10.27 3.32 -0.24
N ALA A 79 -9.88 2.60 -1.30
CA ALA A 79 -10.84 2.02 -2.23
C ALA A 79 -11.77 0.98 -1.57
N GLU A 80 -11.26 0.22 -0.61
CA GLU A 80 -12.05 -0.72 0.18
C GLU A 80 -13.09 0.01 1.05
N SER A 81 -12.66 1.09 1.74
CA SER A 81 -13.55 1.93 2.55
C SER A 81 -14.64 2.57 1.70
N ASP A 82 -14.28 3.16 0.56
CA ASP A 82 -15.22 3.80 -0.37
C ASP A 82 -16.27 2.79 -0.87
N MET A 83 -15.83 1.58 -1.21
CA MET A 83 -16.74 0.50 -1.65
C MET A 83 -17.67 0.04 -0.51
N GLU A 84 -17.18 -0.04 0.72
CA GLU A 84 -17.99 -0.40 1.89
C GLU A 84 -19.10 0.63 2.13
N GLU A 85 -18.77 1.92 2.07
CA GLU A 85 -19.75 3.00 2.17
C GLU A 85 -20.78 2.95 1.04
N GLU A 86 -20.34 2.76 -0.20
CA GLU A 86 -21.24 2.65 -1.36
C GLU A 86 -22.23 1.48 -1.22
N ILE A 87 -21.77 0.33 -0.72
CA ILE A 87 -22.64 -0.83 -0.46
C ILE A 87 -23.64 -0.53 0.65
N LYS A 88 -23.20 0.10 1.75
CA LYS A 88 -24.09 0.49 2.86
C LYS A 88 -25.19 1.43 2.37
N ASP A 89 -24.85 2.40 1.55
CA ASP A 89 -25.79 3.36 0.97
C ASP A 89 -26.81 2.68 0.05
N LYS A 90 -26.34 1.80 -0.85
CA LYS A 90 -27.21 1.01 -1.74
C LYS A 90 -28.20 0.14 -0.95
N LEU A 91 -27.72 -0.53 0.09
CA LEU A 91 -28.58 -1.34 0.96
C LEU A 91 -29.61 -0.48 1.70
N TYR A 92 -29.18 0.65 2.28
CA TYR A 92 -30.07 1.57 2.99
C TYR A 92 -31.18 2.10 2.08
N GLN A 93 -30.84 2.49 0.84
CA GLN A 93 -31.80 2.93 -0.16
C GLN A 93 -32.78 1.83 -0.56
N ALA A 94 -32.31 0.59 -0.80
CA ALA A 94 -33.17 -0.53 -1.14
C ALA A 94 -34.20 -0.85 -0.03
N PHE A 95 -33.77 -0.83 1.24
CA PHE A 95 -34.67 -1.11 2.37
C PHE A 95 -35.63 0.03 2.70
N ARG A 96 -35.25 1.30 2.45
CA ARG A 96 -36.16 2.46 2.61
C ARG A 96 -37.14 2.58 1.44
N GLY A 97 -36.69 2.33 0.21
CA GLY A 97 -37.52 2.39 -1.00
C GLY A 97 -38.67 1.38 -0.96
N ASN A 98 -38.42 0.18 -0.43
CA ASN A 98 -39.45 -0.87 -0.24
C ASN A 98 -40.48 -0.59 0.85
N ARG A 99 -40.32 0.45 1.69
CA ARG A 99 -41.31 0.80 2.74
C ARG A 99 -42.35 1.82 2.29
N ASN A 100 -42.15 2.47 1.14
CA ASN A 100 -43.04 3.49 0.58
C ASN A 100 -43.80 3.01 -0.68
N GLN A 101 -43.76 1.71 -0.97
CA GLN A 101 -44.62 1.00 -1.93
C GLN A 101 -45.55 0.06 -1.17
#